data_AF-I1DTR9-F1
#
_entry.id   AF-I1DTR9-F1
#
_cell.length_a   1.000
_cell.length_b   1.000
_cell.length_c   1.000
_cell.angle_alpha   90.00
_cell.angle_beta   90.00
_cell.angle_gamma   90.00
#
_symmetry.space_group_name_H-M   'P 1'
#
loop_
_entity.id
_entity.type
_entity.pdbx_description
1 polymer ?
#
loop_
_entity_poly.entity_id
_entity_poly.type
_entity_poly.pdbx_seq_one_letter_code
_entity_poly.pdbx_strand_id
1 'polypeptide(L)' 'MLRQLIDQHGLTQSDFQQEIGGKSLVSQILSGKRSLTLGHIRALSKRFGIPAAMFV' A
#
# COMPACT_ATOMS: atom_id res chain seq x y z
N MET A 1 -3.66 -7.16 -4.55
CA MET A 1 -3.51 -5.78 -5.07
C MET A 1 -2.17 -5.13 -4.71
N LEU A 2 -1.84 -4.88 -3.44
CA LEU A 2 -0.62 -4.15 -3.08
C LEU A 2 0.68 -4.77 -3.63
N ARG A 3 0.85 -6.09 -3.54
CA ARG A 3 2.01 -6.80 -4.11
C ARG A 3 2.12 -6.69 -5.63
N GLN A 4 0.98 -6.62 -6.31
CA GLN A 4 0.92 -6.48 -7.76
C GLN A 4 1.33 -5.07 -8.20
N LEU A 5 0.94 -4.05 -7.44
CA LEU A 5 1.39 -2.67 -7.62
C LEU A 5 2.90 -2.54 -7.42
N ILE A 6 3.43 -3.21 -6.40
CA ILE A 6 4.87 -3.26 -6.11
C ILE A 6 5.62 -3.85 -7.32
N ASP A 7 5.19 -5.00 -7.84
CA ASP A 7 5.82 -5.63 -9.01
C ASP A 7 5.67 -4.78 -10.28
N GLN A 8 4.46 -4.29 -10.56
CA GLN A 8 4.18 -3.56 -11.81
C GLN A 8 4.89 -2.21 -11.88
N HIS A 9 5.05 -1.53 -10.75
CA HIS A 9 5.72 -0.23 -10.68
C HIS A 9 7.18 -0.32 -10.24
N GLY A 10 7.72 -1.52 -10.00
CA GLY A 10 9.09 -1.72 -9.51
C GLY A 10 9.36 -1.05 -8.15
N LEU A 11 8.31 -0.87 -7.33
CA LEU A 11 8.42 -0.18 -6.04
C LEU A 11 8.91 -1.15 -4.97
N THR A 12 9.57 -0.60 -3.96
CA THR A 12 9.96 -1.36 -2.77
C THR A 12 9.01 -1.07 -1.62
N GLN A 13 9.01 -1.92 -0.59
CA GLN A 13 8.22 -1.68 0.62
C GLN A 13 8.54 -0.35 1.30
N SER A 14 9.78 0.14 1.15
CA SER A 14 10.22 1.43 1.69
C SER A 14 9.55 2.62 0.98
N ASP A 15 9.13 2.44 -0.27
CA ASP A 15 8.49 3.51 -1.04
C ASP A 15 7.08 3.83 -0.52
N PHE A 16 6.46 2.95 0.27
CA PHE A 16 5.12 3.15 0.84
C PHE A 16 5.14 3.88 2.20
N GLN A 17 6.28 4.47 2.56
CA GLN A 17 6.47 5.07 3.87
C GLN A 17 5.60 6.30 4.12
N GLN A 18 5.16 6.98 3.06
CA GLN A 18 4.28 8.15 3.18
C GLN A 18 2.79 7.78 3.25
N GLU A 19 2.38 6.66 2.66
CA GLU A 19 0.97 6.27 2.53
C GLU A 19 0.56 5.25 3.60
N ILE A 20 1.44 4.30 3.87
CA ILE A 20 1.23 3.21 4.81
C ILE A 20 2.09 3.43 6.06
N GLY A 21 3.36 3.79 5.87
CA GLY A 21 4.34 3.92 6.95
C GLY A 21 5.56 3.03 6.72
N GLY A 22 6.43 2.93 7.73
CA GLY A 22 7.72 2.25 7.60
C GLY A 22 7.65 0.83 7.02
N LYS A 23 8.77 0.38 6.44
CA LYS A 23 8.93 -0.95 5.80
C LYS A 23 8.35 -2.12 6.62
N SER A 24 8.51 -2.11 7.95
CA SER A 24 7.92 -3.14 8.83
C SER A 24 6.41 -3.19 8.78
N LEU A 25 5.73 -2.03 8.75
CA LEU A 25 4.28 -1.96 8.70
C LEU A 25 3.75 -2.49 7.35
N VAL A 26 4.41 -2.09 6.26
CA VAL A 26 4.10 -2.55 4.90
C VAL A 26 4.29 -4.07 4.80
N SER A 27 5.36 -4.60 5.38
CA SER A 27 5.61 -6.05 5.45
C SER A 27 4.52 -6.78 6.24
N GLN A 28 4.09 -6.25 7.38
CA GLN A 28 2.97 -6.82 8.14
C GLN A 28 1.66 -6.84 7.34
N ILE A 29 1.40 -5.81 6.54
CA ILE A 29 0.22 -5.75 5.68
C ILE A 29 0.31 -6.76 4.54
N LEU A 30 1.46 -6.85 3.87
CA LEU A 30 1.71 -7.84 2.82
C LEU A 30 1.63 -9.27 3.34
N SER A 31 2.01 -9.49 4.61
CA SER A 31 1.95 -10.79 5.28
C SER A 31 0.56 -11.10 5.85
N GLY A 32 -0.44 -10.22 5.69
CA GLY A 32 -1.78 -10.40 6.25
C GLY A 32 -1.88 -10.25 7.77
N LYS A 33 -0.79 -9.89 8.45
CA LYS A 33 -0.79 -9.61 9.91
C LYS A 33 -1.53 -8.33 10.26
N ARG A 34 -1.65 -7.41 9.30
CA ARG A 34 -2.45 -6.18 9.41
C ARG A 34 -3.22 -5.92 8.13
N SER A 35 -4.38 -5.30 8.26
CA SER A 35 -5.17 -4.83 7.11
C SER A 35 -4.84 -3.38 6.78
N LEU A 36 -5.02 -3.00 5.51
CA LEU A 36 -4.99 -1.60 5.11
C LEU A 36 -6.14 -0.86 5.81
N THR A 37 -5.84 0.30 6.38
CA THR A 37 -6.86 1.19 6.94
C THR A 37 -7.42 2.08 5.85
N LEU A 38 -8.57 2.69 6.08
CA LEU A 38 -9.16 3.66 5.16
C LEU A 38 -8.20 4.82 4.85
N GLY A 39 -7.37 5.22 5.83
CA GLY A 39 -6.34 6.25 5.64
C GLY A 39 -5.26 5.82 4.65
N HIS A 40 -4.75 4.59 4.78
CA HIS A 40 -3.76 4.03 3.86
C HIS A 40 -4.33 3.93 2.44
N ILE A 41 -5.57 3.45 2.32
CA ILE A 41 -6.24 3.31 1.03
C ILE A 41 -6.38 4.68 0.34
N ARG A 42 -6.80 5.73 1.07
CA ARG A 42 -6.88 7.09 0.50
C ARG A 42 -5.52 7.63 0.07
N ALA A 43 -4.47 7.39 0.85
CA ALA A 43 -3.13 7.85 0.51
C ALA A 43 -2.57 7.13 -0.73
N LEU A 44 -2.74 5.81 -0.81
CA LEU A 44 -2.41 5.02 -2.00
C LEU A 44 -3.22 5.48 -3.21
N SER A 45 -4.53 5.66 -3.04
CA SER A 45 -5.42 6.16 -4.08
C SER A 45 -4.95 7.51 -4.63
N LYS A 46 -4.56 8.44 -3.75
CA LYS A 46 -4.03 9.75 -4.13
C LYS A 46 -2.70 9.68 -4.87
N ARG A 47 -1.78 8.80 -4.45
CA ARG A 47 -0.47 8.65 -5.09
C ARG A 47 -0.57 8.03 -6.48
N PHE A 48 -1.32 6.95 -6.59
CA PHE A 48 -1.40 6.18 -7.84
C PHE A 48 -2.51 6.68 -8.77
N GLY A 49 -3.38 7.58 -8.30
CA GLY A 49 -4.57 8.02 -9.04
C GLY A 49 -5.62 6.91 -9.20
N ILE A 50 -5.51 5.82 -8.42
CA ILE A 50 -6.38 4.65 -8.52
C ILE A 50 -7.55 4.81 -7.54
N PRO A 51 -8.81 4.50 -7.91
CA PRO A 51 -9.94 4.58 -6.98
C PRO A 51 -9.72 3.71 -5.73
N ALA A 52 -10.03 4.27 -4.55
CA ALA A 52 -9.94 3.57 -3.27
C ALA A 52 -10.65 2.20 -3.25
N ALA A 53 -11.74 2.07 -4.01
CA ALA A 53 -12.49 0.82 -4.16
C ALA A 53 -11.67 -0.34 -4.75
N MET A 54 -10.57 -0.07 -5.47
CA MET A 54 -9.67 -1.10 -6.01
C MET A 54 -8.75 -1.72 -4.94
N PHE A 55 -8.68 -1.13 -3.75
CA PHE A 55 -7.84 -1.59 -2.64
C PHE A 55 -8.62 -2.30 -1.53
N VAL A 56 -9.94 -2.38 -1.65
CA VAL A 56 -10.86 -3.12 -0.77
C VAL A 56 -10.87 -4.61 -1.13
#